data_AF-A0A3C0PEG4-F1
#
_entry.id   AF-A0A3C0PEG4-F1
#
_cell.length_a   1.000
_cell.length_b   1.000
_cell.length_c   1.000
_cell.angle_alpha   90.00
_cell.angle_beta   90.00
_cell.angle_gamma   90.00
#
_symmetry.space_group_name_H-M   'P 1'
#
loop_
_entity.id
_entity.type
_entity.pdbx_description
1 polymer ?
#
loop_
_entity_poly.entity_id
_entity_poly.type
_entity_poly.pdbx_seq_one_letter_code
_entity_poly.pdbx_strand_id
1 'polypeptide(L)'
;MNFLLSLKRRSTMAKSKKNSVERRDFLKVASTGIAGIALSSGISPVFATTTAVTSPGPGNKWPGRVVINFNKNAPGDKDTDATTAQVTIIKTMVDDSIKLLTGQTTVGAAWKAIFPSTLTATSKIAIKIPLLNPGLPAPHWSSVQAITEGLIQMDFSGTTFPAANITIYDMNNSSTMATAGFTAARFSGVNLVKDSTSSYSDGAKNIAGTVEPYATTLNAAAFLINVFSPRGHSSYAGNFTLGFKNHYGTYPTAYHDSNTQAFLRNINCTGPVYNKTVLCICSGMYGMNESNGPTGSSDNYSTYSKSMDSTSTNNTPSTIIMSTDSISCEMQAIKMMRINNSGKYTTADMPNYLKSSGGVSVSGYTPINNIGTIDESAMTIFKIINGTSTPVLQPANKTALSSKVNIVAHQLSGGNSTYIEFMLPENRAGKDAFVEIYDVNGKLVRNFTHRISGVQNHLSWDETDTHGRRVSAGTYIIRLVSEVNRVSTQCSIIR
;
A
#
# COMPACT_ATOMS: atom_id res chain seq x y z
N MET A 1 75.12 -10.57 -24.86
CA MET A 1 75.45 -10.09 -23.50
C MET A 1 74.30 -10.48 -22.58
N ASN A 2 74.30 -11.72 -22.08
CA ASN A 2 74.87 -12.18 -20.79
C ASN A 2 74.00 -11.70 -19.61
N PHE A 3 73.53 -12.48 -18.63
CA PHE A 3 73.60 -13.90 -18.22
C PHE A 3 72.57 -14.00 -17.04
N LEU A 4 71.60 -14.94 -17.00
CA LEU A 4 71.62 -16.22 -16.22
C LEU A 4 72.09 -16.10 -14.75
N LEU A 5 71.25 -16.36 -13.73
CA LEU A 5 71.25 -17.53 -12.77
C LEU A 5 70.71 -17.02 -11.40
N SER A 6 70.21 -17.77 -10.40
CA SER A 6 69.83 -19.17 -10.17
C SER A 6 69.32 -19.28 -8.70
N LEU A 7 68.30 -20.13 -8.50
CA LEU A 7 67.89 -20.90 -7.30
C LEU A 7 68.60 -20.73 -5.93
N LYS A 8 67.80 -20.76 -4.84
CA LYS A 8 67.69 -21.95 -3.94
C LYS A 8 66.58 -21.87 -2.87
N ARG A 9 65.96 -23.03 -2.65
CA ARG A 9 64.90 -23.41 -1.69
C ARG A 9 65.34 -23.29 -0.22
N ARG A 10 64.36 -23.18 0.69
CA ARG A 10 64.20 -24.11 1.85
C ARG A 10 62.78 -24.05 2.43
N SER A 11 62.21 -25.24 2.58
CA SER A 11 60.92 -25.56 3.19
C SER A 11 61.08 -25.84 4.70
N THR A 12 60.10 -25.45 5.51
CA THR A 12 59.84 -26.08 6.80
C THR A 12 58.33 -26.31 6.96
N MET A 13 57.96 -27.60 7.02
CA MET A 13 56.64 -28.08 7.42
C MET A 13 56.43 -27.85 8.92
N ALA A 14 55.27 -27.32 9.30
CA ALA A 14 54.75 -27.40 10.67
C ALA A 14 53.46 -28.25 10.67
N LYS A 15 53.46 -29.28 11.53
CA LYS A 15 52.40 -30.27 11.71
C LYS A 15 51.10 -29.65 12.21
N SER A 16 50.00 -29.85 11.47
CA SER A 16 48.63 -29.64 11.95
C SER A 16 48.21 -30.78 12.88
N LYS A 17 48.07 -30.50 14.19
CA LYS A 17 47.41 -31.39 15.15
C LYS A 17 45.89 -31.32 14.94
N LYS A 18 45.29 -32.45 14.55
CA LYS A 18 43.84 -32.69 14.67
C LYS A 18 43.51 -32.85 16.16
N ASN A 19 42.73 -31.93 16.72
CA ASN A 19 42.01 -32.18 17.97
C ASN A 19 40.54 -32.44 17.62
N SER A 20 40.13 -33.70 17.74
CA SER A 20 38.74 -34.12 17.72
C SER A 20 38.09 -33.70 19.05
N VAL A 21 37.10 -32.81 18.99
CA VAL A 21 36.21 -32.55 20.13
C VAL A 21 35.06 -33.54 20.03
N GLU A 22 34.97 -34.46 20.98
CA GLU A 22 33.87 -35.40 21.07
C GLU A 22 32.58 -34.70 21.53
N ARG A 23 31.46 -35.08 20.90
CA ARG A 23 30.10 -34.51 21.06
C ARG A 23 29.45 -34.75 22.44
N ARG A 24 30.21 -35.14 23.49
CA ARG A 24 29.64 -35.58 24.78
C ARG A 24 29.90 -34.70 26.00
N ASP A 25 30.62 -33.59 25.87
CA ASP A 25 30.82 -32.64 26.99
C ASP A 25 29.88 -31.42 26.96
N PHE A 26 28.98 -31.32 25.98
CA PHE A 26 28.14 -30.13 25.76
C PHE A 26 26.79 -30.12 26.54
N LEU A 27 26.50 -31.13 27.37
CA LEU A 27 25.18 -31.27 28.02
C LEU A 27 25.20 -31.45 29.54
N LYS A 28 26.11 -30.79 30.27
CA LYS A 28 26.15 -30.91 31.75
C LYS A 28 26.31 -29.64 32.58
N VAL A 29 25.95 -28.46 32.08
CA VAL A 29 25.83 -27.28 32.96
C VAL A 29 24.61 -26.44 32.59
N ALA A 30 23.46 -26.88 33.08
CA ALA A 30 22.23 -26.09 33.12
C ALA A 30 21.59 -26.24 34.50
N SER A 31 22.10 -25.50 35.49
CA SER A 31 21.37 -25.19 36.72
C SER A 31 22.19 -24.24 37.61
N THR A 32 21.49 -23.21 38.11
CA THR A 32 21.80 -22.27 39.21
C THR A 32 22.51 -20.93 38.89
N GLY A 33 21.80 -19.85 39.20
CA GLY A 33 22.34 -18.77 40.04
C GLY A 33 22.80 -17.48 39.36
N ILE A 34 22.14 -16.38 39.70
CA ILE A 34 22.42 -14.98 39.34
C ILE A 34 23.75 -14.49 39.94
N ALA A 35 24.64 -13.87 39.15
CA ALA A 35 25.48 -12.71 39.52
C ALA A 35 26.32 -12.24 38.32
N GLY A 36 26.39 -10.92 38.10
CA GLY A 36 27.06 -10.32 36.95
C GLY A 36 28.59 -10.42 37.00
N ILE A 37 29.20 -10.63 35.83
CA ILE A 37 30.59 -10.30 35.52
C ILE A 37 30.62 -9.68 34.12
N ALA A 38 31.22 -8.49 34.06
CA ALA A 38 31.57 -7.78 32.84
C ALA A 38 32.78 -8.40 32.13
N LEU A 39 32.89 -8.11 30.83
CA LEU A 39 34.03 -8.27 29.92
C LEU A 39 34.19 -9.64 29.23
N SER A 40 33.75 -9.69 27.97
CA SER A 40 34.68 -9.98 26.87
C SER A 40 34.29 -9.17 25.62
N SER A 41 35.07 -8.12 25.39
CA SER A 41 35.22 -7.41 24.13
C SER A 41 35.81 -8.38 23.10
N GLY A 42 35.13 -8.61 21.98
CA GLY A 42 35.73 -9.42 20.91
C GLY A 42 34.81 -9.99 19.82
N ILE A 43 33.49 -9.82 19.91
CA ILE A 43 32.59 -10.14 18.79
C ILE A 43 32.01 -8.83 18.31
N SER A 44 32.55 -8.31 17.20
CA SER A 44 31.90 -7.20 16.50
C SER A 44 30.46 -7.63 16.21
N PRO A 45 29.44 -6.90 16.69
CA PRO A 45 28.08 -7.17 16.23
C PRO A 45 28.10 -6.88 14.74
N VAL A 46 27.94 -7.92 13.93
CA VAL A 46 27.49 -7.77 12.54
C VAL A 46 26.33 -6.80 12.63
N PHE A 47 26.52 -5.60 12.06
CA PHE A 47 25.63 -4.45 12.20
C PHE A 47 24.17 -4.91 12.09
N ALA A 48 23.51 -5.09 13.24
CA ALA A 48 22.08 -5.19 13.27
C ALA A 48 21.61 -3.82 12.80
N THR A 49 21.19 -3.73 11.54
CA THR A 49 20.47 -2.58 11.03
C THR A 49 19.34 -2.33 12.01
N THR A 50 19.48 -1.29 12.82
CA THR A 50 18.45 -0.84 13.74
C THR A 50 17.29 -0.38 12.89
N THR A 51 16.32 -1.27 12.67
CA THR A 51 15.04 -0.90 12.09
C THR A 51 14.39 0.06 13.08
N ALA A 52 14.20 1.32 12.67
CA ALA A 52 13.51 2.30 13.48
C ALA A 52 12.16 1.75 13.92
N VAL A 53 11.69 2.09 15.12
CA VAL A 53 10.35 1.68 15.57
C VAL A 53 9.32 2.29 14.62
N THR A 54 8.37 1.49 14.14
CA THR A 54 7.28 2.00 13.30
C THR A 54 6.49 3.04 14.07
N SER A 55 6.32 4.22 13.48
CA SER A 55 5.51 5.32 14.01
C SER A 55 4.53 5.79 12.94
N PRO A 56 3.47 5.01 12.64
CA PRO A 56 2.47 5.41 11.68
C PRO A 56 1.81 6.74 12.05
N GLY A 57 1.45 7.53 11.04
CA GLY A 57 0.65 8.73 11.24
C GLY A 57 -0.69 8.40 11.93
N PRO A 58 -1.29 9.35 12.67
CA PRO A 58 -2.52 9.10 13.43
C PRO A 58 -3.72 8.70 12.56
N GLY A 59 -3.70 9.01 11.27
CA GLY A 59 -4.71 8.56 10.30
C GLY A 59 -4.41 7.21 9.64
N ASN A 60 -3.23 6.62 9.84
CA ASN A 60 -2.89 5.32 9.26
C ASN A 60 -3.45 4.17 10.10
N LYS A 61 -4.73 3.86 9.87
CA LYS A 61 -5.48 2.84 10.64
C LYS A 61 -5.04 1.40 10.37
N TRP A 62 -4.55 1.11 9.17
CA TRP A 62 -4.08 -0.22 8.77
C TRP A 62 -2.73 -0.12 8.04
N PRO A 63 -1.60 0.00 8.78
CA PRO A 63 -0.28 0.01 8.17
C PRO A 63 -0.06 -1.20 7.25
N GLY A 64 0.49 -0.97 6.06
CA GLY A 64 0.71 -2.01 5.06
C GLY A 64 -0.53 -2.51 4.32
N ARG A 65 -1.75 -2.04 4.60
CA ARG A 65 -2.97 -2.52 3.92
C ARG A 65 -3.29 -1.68 2.68
N VAL A 66 -3.31 -2.33 1.52
CA VAL A 66 -3.56 -1.72 0.22
C VAL A 66 -4.65 -2.47 -0.54
N VAL A 67 -5.49 -1.74 -1.27
CA VAL A 67 -6.40 -2.30 -2.28
C VAL A 67 -5.97 -1.81 -3.66
N ILE A 68 -5.86 -2.72 -4.62
CA ILE A 68 -5.58 -2.46 -6.03
C ILE A 68 -6.81 -2.89 -6.83
N ASN A 69 -7.54 -1.93 -7.39
CA ASN A 69 -8.72 -2.19 -8.20
C ASN A 69 -8.44 -1.82 -9.65
N PHE A 70 -8.30 -2.81 -10.51
CA PHE A 70 -8.12 -2.67 -11.95
C PHE A 70 -9.42 -2.98 -12.67
N ASN A 71 -9.79 -2.16 -13.65
CA ASN A 71 -10.92 -2.47 -14.53
C ASN A 71 -10.62 -1.99 -15.95
N LYS A 72 -10.55 -2.92 -16.91
CA LYS A 72 -10.24 -2.61 -18.30
C LYS A 72 -11.30 -1.74 -18.99
N ASN A 73 -12.49 -1.63 -18.43
CA ASN A 73 -13.56 -0.80 -19.00
C ASN A 73 -13.62 0.61 -18.36
N ALA A 74 -12.72 0.93 -17.42
CA ALA A 74 -12.69 2.22 -16.74
C ALA A 74 -12.21 3.43 -17.57
N PRO A 75 -11.13 3.34 -18.38
CA PRO A 75 -10.60 4.52 -19.06
C PRO A 75 -11.51 4.95 -20.22
N GLY A 76 -11.63 6.28 -20.37
CA GLY A 76 -12.20 6.97 -21.53
C GLY A 76 -11.26 7.04 -22.71
N ASP A 77 -11.73 7.60 -23.83
CA ASP A 77 -10.79 8.16 -24.80
C ASP A 77 -10.00 9.27 -24.11
N LYS A 78 -8.69 9.33 -24.37
CA LYS A 78 -7.74 10.22 -23.68
C LYS A 78 -8.06 11.71 -23.85
N ASP A 79 -8.83 12.03 -24.91
CA ASP A 79 -9.14 13.39 -25.36
C ASP A 79 -10.63 13.77 -25.23
N THR A 80 -11.50 12.87 -24.75
CA THR A 80 -12.95 13.16 -24.59
C THR A 80 -13.38 13.11 -23.13
N ASP A 81 -14.41 13.88 -22.78
CA ASP A 81 -15.14 13.68 -21.53
C ASP A 81 -15.47 12.18 -21.34
N ALA A 82 -15.17 11.64 -20.16
CA ALA A 82 -15.54 10.27 -19.84
C ALA A 82 -17.04 10.07 -20.06
N THR A 83 -17.41 8.99 -20.75
CA THR A 83 -18.82 8.61 -20.91
C THR A 83 -19.45 8.34 -19.54
N THR A 84 -20.77 8.50 -19.43
CA THR A 84 -21.49 8.18 -18.20
C THR A 84 -21.20 6.76 -17.70
N ALA A 85 -21.06 5.78 -18.61
CA ALA A 85 -20.71 4.40 -18.27
C ALA A 85 -19.34 4.29 -17.57
N GLN A 86 -18.33 5.02 -18.05
CA GLN A 86 -17.00 5.05 -17.44
C GLN A 86 -17.02 5.72 -16.07
N VAL A 87 -17.79 6.80 -15.91
CA VAL A 87 -17.98 7.45 -14.60
C VAL A 87 -18.58 6.45 -13.60
N THR A 88 -19.59 5.68 -14.00
CA THR A 88 -20.18 4.62 -13.15
C THR A 88 -19.15 3.55 -12.79
N ILE A 89 -18.37 3.06 -13.76
CA ILE A 89 -17.33 2.04 -13.50
C ILE A 89 -16.28 2.56 -12.51
N ILE A 90 -15.77 3.78 -12.73
CA ILE A 90 -14.78 4.40 -11.84
C ILE A 90 -15.35 4.57 -10.43
N LYS A 91 -16.63 4.97 -10.33
CA LYS A 91 -17.31 5.05 -9.05
C LYS A 91 -17.36 3.70 -8.35
N THR A 92 -17.77 2.64 -9.04
CA THR A 92 -17.77 1.28 -8.49
C THR A 92 -16.38 0.85 -8.05
N MET A 93 -15.33 1.19 -8.81
CA MET A 93 -13.95 0.87 -8.41
C MET A 93 -13.57 1.54 -7.09
N VAL A 94 -13.91 2.81 -6.90
CA VAL A 94 -13.65 3.55 -5.65
C VAL A 94 -14.47 2.97 -4.50
N ASP A 95 -15.77 2.74 -4.70
CA ASP A 95 -16.69 2.19 -3.70
C ASP A 95 -16.27 0.78 -3.24
N ASP A 96 -15.92 -0.10 -4.17
CA ASP A 96 -15.46 -1.46 -3.84
C ASP A 96 -14.10 -1.44 -3.17
N SER A 97 -13.21 -0.52 -3.56
CA SER A 97 -11.90 -0.39 -2.90
C SER A 97 -12.04 0.02 -1.44
N ILE A 98 -12.88 1.02 -1.14
CA ILE A 98 -13.05 1.50 0.24
C ILE A 98 -13.78 0.46 1.10
N LYS A 99 -14.81 -0.22 0.56
CA LYS A 99 -15.49 -1.32 1.27
C LYS A 99 -14.52 -2.44 1.59
N LEU A 100 -13.69 -2.86 0.63
CA LEU A 100 -12.72 -3.93 0.83
C LEU A 100 -11.60 -3.54 1.80
N LEU A 101 -11.09 -2.29 1.71
CA LEU A 101 -10.06 -1.77 2.62
C LEU A 101 -10.52 -1.83 4.09
N THR A 102 -11.78 -1.49 4.32
CA THR A 102 -12.36 -1.29 5.66
C THR A 102 -13.14 -2.49 6.19
N GLY A 103 -13.48 -3.46 5.33
CA GLY A 103 -14.35 -4.60 5.65
C GLY A 103 -15.81 -4.22 5.85
N GLN A 104 -16.23 -3.02 5.42
CA GLN A 104 -17.61 -2.55 5.56
C GLN A 104 -18.47 -2.93 4.35
N THR A 105 -19.77 -3.08 4.56
CA THR A 105 -20.71 -3.53 3.51
C THR A 105 -21.36 -2.38 2.75
N THR A 106 -21.47 -1.20 3.37
CA THR A 106 -22.04 0.00 2.75
C THR A 106 -20.97 1.05 2.52
N VAL A 107 -21.14 1.86 1.46
CA VAL A 107 -20.16 2.89 1.07
C VAL A 107 -20.01 3.96 2.16
N GLY A 108 -21.12 4.45 2.72
CA GLY A 108 -21.10 5.42 3.81
C GLY A 108 -20.40 4.92 5.07
N ALA A 109 -20.64 3.68 5.49
CA ALA A 109 -19.94 3.09 6.63
C ALA A 109 -18.44 2.89 6.34
N ALA A 110 -18.09 2.46 5.12
CA ALA A 110 -16.71 2.30 4.68
C ALA A 110 -15.95 3.64 4.74
N TRP A 111 -16.51 4.70 4.17
CA TRP A 111 -15.91 6.03 4.24
C TRP A 111 -15.77 6.53 5.68
N LYS A 112 -16.79 6.35 6.53
CA LYS A 112 -16.70 6.75 7.94
C LYS A 112 -15.60 5.99 8.70
N ALA A 113 -15.39 4.73 8.35
CA ALA A 113 -14.48 3.83 9.08
C ALA A 113 -12.99 4.16 8.93
N ILE A 114 -12.56 4.92 7.93
CA ILE A 114 -11.14 5.31 7.79
C ILE A 114 -10.75 6.46 8.73
N PHE A 115 -11.72 7.24 9.18
CA PHE A 115 -11.45 8.39 10.03
C PHE A 115 -11.32 8.00 11.51
N PRO A 116 -10.55 8.77 12.30
CA PRO A 116 -10.57 8.68 13.76
C PRO A 116 -11.97 8.91 14.34
N SER A 117 -12.20 8.43 15.57
CA SER A 117 -13.47 8.60 16.29
C SER A 117 -13.82 10.07 16.60
N THR A 118 -12.87 10.99 16.43
CA THR A 118 -13.07 12.43 16.54
C THR A 118 -13.79 13.04 15.33
N LEU A 119 -14.05 12.28 14.27
CA LEU A 119 -14.86 12.74 13.14
C LEU A 119 -16.30 13.04 13.58
N THR A 120 -16.75 14.25 13.25
CA THR A 120 -18.12 14.74 13.47
C THR A 120 -18.74 15.22 12.16
N ALA A 121 -20.06 15.42 12.13
CA ALA A 121 -20.75 16.01 10.98
C ALA A 121 -20.30 17.44 10.65
N THR A 122 -19.64 18.14 11.59
CA THR A 122 -19.08 19.50 11.42
C THR A 122 -17.60 19.52 11.08
N SER A 123 -16.94 18.36 11.06
CA SER A 123 -15.52 18.25 10.69
C SER A 123 -15.32 18.67 9.24
N LYS A 124 -14.18 19.29 8.93
CA LYS A 124 -13.80 19.66 7.57
C LYS A 124 -12.83 18.63 6.98
N ILE A 125 -13.08 18.18 5.76
CA ILE A 125 -12.23 17.22 5.05
C ILE A 125 -11.62 17.91 3.83
N ALA A 126 -10.30 17.93 3.77
CA ALA A 126 -9.56 18.41 2.60
C ALA A 126 -9.19 17.24 1.69
N ILE A 127 -9.30 17.45 0.37
CA ILE A 127 -8.86 16.53 -0.68
C ILE A 127 -7.79 17.25 -1.51
N LYS A 128 -6.54 16.80 -1.38
CA LYS A 128 -5.42 17.36 -2.15
C LYS A 128 -5.29 16.65 -3.49
N ILE A 129 -5.28 17.42 -4.58
CA ILE A 129 -5.03 16.93 -5.95
C ILE A 129 -3.90 17.72 -6.63
N PRO A 130 -3.08 17.13 -7.52
CA PRO A 130 -2.07 17.86 -8.28
C PRO A 130 -2.67 18.39 -9.58
N LEU A 131 -2.68 19.71 -9.76
CA LEU A 131 -3.18 20.39 -10.95
C LEU A 131 -2.14 21.28 -11.65
N LEU A 132 -0.89 21.35 -11.16
CA LEU A 132 0.19 22.14 -11.78
C LEU A 132 0.31 21.96 -13.29
N ASN A 133 0.26 20.72 -13.74
CA ASN A 133 0.21 20.38 -15.16
C ASN A 133 -1.12 19.65 -15.39
N PRO A 134 -2.18 20.37 -15.80
CA PRO A 134 -3.54 19.82 -15.88
C PRO A 134 -3.75 18.95 -17.13
N GLY A 135 -2.81 19.00 -18.08
CA GLY A 135 -2.68 17.96 -19.10
C GLY A 135 -2.50 16.58 -18.44
N LEU A 136 -3.04 15.55 -19.08
CA LEU A 136 -2.97 14.19 -18.54
C LEU A 136 -1.50 13.80 -18.27
N PRO A 137 -1.25 13.11 -17.13
CA PRO A 137 -2.25 12.46 -16.28
C PRO A 137 -2.50 13.16 -14.94
N ALA A 138 -3.44 14.11 -14.83
CA ALA A 138 -3.97 14.54 -13.53
C ALA A 138 -4.95 13.48 -13.00
N PRO A 139 -5.24 13.42 -11.67
CA PRO A 139 -6.30 12.55 -11.19
C PRO A 139 -7.57 12.85 -11.95
N HIS A 140 -8.09 11.81 -12.62
CA HIS A 140 -9.30 11.96 -13.38
C HIS A 140 -10.43 12.42 -12.45
N TRP A 141 -11.16 13.47 -12.86
CA TRP A 141 -12.14 14.13 -12.00
C TRP A 141 -13.21 13.16 -11.49
N SER A 142 -13.60 12.15 -12.27
CA SER A 142 -14.63 11.17 -11.85
C SER A 142 -14.18 10.29 -10.69
N SER A 143 -12.87 10.01 -10.55
CA SER A 143 -12.35 9.30 -9.37
C SER A 143 -12.50 10.17 -8.12
N VAL A 144 -12.28 11.48 -8.24
CA VAL A 144 -12.45 12.43 -7.13
C VAL A 144 -13.92 12.68 -6.83
N GLN A 145 -14.77 12.72 -7.86
CA GLN A 145 -16.23 12.81 -7.71
C GLN A 145 -16.75 11.61 -6.91
N ALA A 146 -16.35 10.40 -7.26
CA ALA A 146 -16.71 9.18 -6.53
C ALA A 146 -16.30 9.23 -5.06
N ILE A 147 -15.12 9.80 -4.75
CA ILE A 147 -14.68 10.05 -3.37
C ILE A 147 -15.66 11.00 -2.66
N THR A 148 -15.96 12.16 -3.25
CA THR A 148 -16.86 13.14 -2.62
C THR A 148 -18.28 12.60 -2.41
N GLU A 149 -18.83 11.88 -3.39
CA GLU A 149 -20.14 11.23 -3.29
C GLU A 149 -20.16 10.15 -2.21
N GLY A 150 -19.07 9.41 -2.06
CA GLY A 150 -18.94 8.41 -1.01
C GLY A 150 -18.82 9.02 0.40
N LEU A 151 -18.07 10.12 0.54
CA LEU A 151 -17.96 10.86 1.80
C LEU A 151 -19.32 11.41 2.26
N ILE A 152 -20.12 11.95 1.35
CA ILE A 152 -21.45 12.48 1.66
C ILE A 152 -22.36 11.37 2.23
N GLN A 153 -22.18 10.12 1.82
CA GLN A 153 -22.97 8.99 2.33
C GLN A 153 -22.67 8.60 3.78
N MET A 154 -21.65 9.18 4.43
CA MET A 154 -21.40 8.92 5.85
C MET A 154 -22.59 9.38 6.69
N ASP A 155 -23.17 8.45 7.44
CA ASP A 155 -24.32 8.74 8.31
C ASP A 155 -23.89 9.21 9.70
N PHE A 156 -24.48 10.31 10.16
CA PHE A 156 -24.34 10.88 11.50
C PHE A 156 -25.73 10.94 12.16
N SER A 157 -26.27 9.77 12.47
CA SER A 157 -27.57 9.62 13.16
C SER A 157 -28.76 10.10 12.32
N GLY A 158 -28.83 9.66 11.06
CA GLY A 158 -29.87 10.00 10.10
C GLY A 158 -29.57 11.24 9.25
N THR A 159 -28.42 11.89 9.47
CA THR A 159 -27.96 13.03 8.64
C THR A 159 -26.68 12.66 7.91
N THR A 160 -26.67 12.84 6.60
CA THR A 160 -25.51 12.64 5.73
C THR A 160 -24.44 13.70 5.95
N PHE A 161 -23.17 13.38 5.71
CA PHE A 161 -22.08 14.33 5.84
C PHE A 161 -22.25 15.51 4.85
N PRO A 162 -22.16 16.77 5.30
CA PRO A 162 -22.41 17.92 4.44
C PRO A 162 -21.35 18.07 3.34
N ALA A 163 -21.78 18.17 2.07
CA ALA A 163 -20.88 18.46 0.95
C ALA A 163 -20.06 19.75 1.17
N ALA A 164 -20.66 20.76 1.81
CA ALA A 164 -20.02 22.04 2.13
C ALA A 164 -18.84 21.93 3.12
N ASN A 165 -18.70 20.78 3.80
CA ASN A 165 -17.56 20.49 4.68
C ASN A 165 -16.41 19.79 3.95
N ILE A 166 -16.55 19.53 2.65
CA ILE A 166 -15.52 18.94 1.81
C ILE A 166 -14.88 20.06 0.97
N THR A 167 -13.56 20.09 0.93
CA THR A 167 -12.80 21.03 0.10
C THR A 167 -11.79 20.29 -0.76
N ILE A 168 -11.90 20.40 -2.08
CA ILE A 168 -10.87 19.96 -3.02
C ILE A 168 -9.96 21.15 -3.28
N TYR A 169 -8.65 20.96 -3.09
CA TYR A 169 -7.70 22.06 -3.23
C TYR A 169 -6.41 21.67 -3.93
N ASP A 170 -5.80 22.68 -4.55
CA ASP A 170 -4.40 22.71 -4.96
C ASP A 170 -3.91 24.16 -4.94
N MET A 171 -2.69 24.39 -4.47
CA MET A 171 -2.10 25.73 -4.48
C MET A 171 -1.32 25.99 -5.77
N ASN A 172 -0.64 24.96 -6.27
CA ASN A 172 0.27 25.09 -7.39
C ASN A 172 -0.43 24.71 -8.69
N ASN A 173 -1.52 25.41 -9.03
CA ASN A 173 -2.28 25.17 -10.25
C ASN A 173 -2.03 26.30 -11.27
N SER A 174 -1.36 25.96 -12.37
CA SER A 174 -1.12 26.88 -13.49
C SER A 174 -2.41 27.19 -14.27
N SER A 175 -3.44 26.36 -14.13
CA SER A 175 -4.74 26.53 -14.77
C SER A 175 -5.86 26.73 -13.74
N THR A 176 -7.11 26.83 -14.19
CA THR A 176 -8.26 26.85 -13.28
C THR A 176 -8.67 25.42 -12.96
N MET A 177 -9.22 25.15 -11.77
CA MET A 177 -9.76 23.81 -11.45
C MET A 177 -10.78 23.35 -12.50
N ALA A 178 -11.56 24.29 -13.04
CA ALA A 178 -12.54 24.03 -14.09
C ALA A 178 -11.92 23.44 -15.37
N THR A 179 -10.76 23.93 -15.82
CA THR A 179 -10.08 23.39 -17.02
C THR A 179 -9.60 21.95 -16.84
N ALA A 180 -9.36 21.50 -15.61
CA ALA A 180 -9.05 20.11 -15.28
C ALA A 180 -10.31 19.25 -15.05
N GLY A 181 -11.49 19.79 -15.35
CA GLY A 181 -12.77 19.09 -15.20
C GLY A 181 -13.37 19.16 -13.80
N PHE A 182 -12.77 19.91 -12.87
CA PHE A 182 -13.31 20.14 -11.52
C PHE A 182 -14.21 21.36 -11.54
N THR A 183 -15.48 21.15 -11.89
CA THR A 183 -16.51 22.20 -12.02
C THR A 183 -17.57 22.05 -10.94
N ALA A 184 -18.27 23.15 -10.61
CA ALA A 184 -19.38 23.13 -9.65
C ALA A 184 -20.50 22.15 -10.06
N ALA A 185 -20.72 21.95 -11.37
CA ALA A 185 -21.71 21.01 -11.88
C ALA A 185 -21.37 19.54 -11.53
N ARG A 186 -20.09 19.17 -11.54
CA ARG A 186 -19.62 17.83 -11.17
C ARG A 186 -19.48 17.64 -9.67
N PHE A 187 -19.23 18.73 -8.94
CA PHE A 187 -18.94 18.76 -7.50
C PHE A 187 -19.93 19.66 -6.76
N SER A 188 -21.23 19.35 -6.87
CA SER A 188 -22.29 20.19 -6.28
C SER A 188 -22.15 20.30 -4.77
N GLY A 189 -22.12 21.53 -4.26
CA GLY A 189 -21.99 21.83 -2.83
C GLY A 189 -20.60 21.61 -2.23
N VAL A 190 -19.62 21.11 -2.98
CA VAL A 190 -18.23 20.91 -2.54
C VAL A 190 -17.40 22.16 -2.86
N ASN A 191 -16.51 22.54 -1.95
CA ASN A 191 -15.64 23.70 -2.18
C ASN A 191 -14.50 23.33 -3.12
N LEU A 192 -14.29 24.12 -4.18
CA LEU A 192 -13.18 23.99 -5.12
C LEU A 192 -12.25 25.19 -4.95
N VAL A 193 -11.05 24.98 -4.40
CA VAL A 193 -10.16 26.05 -3.96
C VAL A 193 -8.81 25.98 -4.68
N LYS A 194 -8.49 27.04 -5.45
CA LYS A 194 -7.09 27.39 -5.75
C LYS A 194 -6.51 28.07 -4.52
N ASP A 195 -5.70 27.35 -3.76
CA ASP A 195 -5.32 27.77 -2.41
C ASP A 195 -4.19 28.82 -2.41
N SER A 196 -3.86 29.28 -1.22
CA SER A 196 -2.71 30.13 -0.89
C SER A 196 -2.06 29.61 0.41
N THR A 197 -0.81 29.99 0.69
CA THR A 197 -0.16 29.66 1.96
C THR A 197 -0.28 30.78 2.97
N SER A 198 -0.37 30.39 4.25
CA SER A 198 -0.18 31.29 5.39
C SER A 198 0.81 30.68 6.39
N SER A 199 1.42 31.52 7.22
CA SER A 199 2.32 31.09 8.28
C SER A 199 1.53 30.53 9.46
N TYR A 200 1.86 29.30 9.85
CA TYR A 200 1.30 28.59 10.99
C TYR A 200 2.43 27.96 11.80
N SER A 201 2.19 27.69 13.08
CA SER A 201 3.23 27.18 14.00
C SER A 201 3.50 25.69 13.87
N ASP A 202 2.64 24.94 13.18
CA ASP A 202 2.67 23.48 13.09
C ASP A 202 3.09 22.94 11.72
N GLY A 203 3.52 23.82 10.81
CA GLY A 203 4.02 23.45 9.49
C GLY A 203 5.17 22.43 9.53
N ALA A 204 5.40 21.78 8.39
CA ALA A 204 6.54 20.88 8.26
C ALA A 204 7.84 21.66 8.39
N LYS A 205 8.87 21.03 8.95
CA LYS A 205 10.19 21.65 9.09
C LYS A 205 11.03 21.44 7.85
N ASN A 206 11.65 22.50 7.34
CA ASN A 206 12.69 22.37 6.34
C ASN A 206 13.97 21.74 6.92
N ILE A 207 15.00 21.60 6.10
CA ILE A 207 16.28 20.99 6.52
C ILE A 207 17.01 21.85 7.56
N ALA A 208 16.82 23.17 7.56
CA ALA A 208 17.33 24.08 8.58
C ALA A 208 16.50 24.06 9.88
N GLY A 209 15.42 23.29 9.93
CA GLY A 209 14.51 23.18 11.09
C GLY A 209 13.45 24.29 11.18
N THR A 210 13.39 25.19 10.19
CA THR A 210 12.38 26.26 10.13
C THR A 210 11.01 25.67 9.78
N VAL A 211 9.97 26.12 10.48
CA VAL A 211 8.58 25.75 10.21
C VAL A 211 8.09 26.47 8.96
N GLU A 212 7.58 25.71 8.00
CA GLU A 212 7.14 26.26 6.72
C GLU A 212 5.66 26.66 6.71
N PRO A 213 5.31 27.78 6.05
CA PRO A 213 3.91 28.12 5.80
C PRO A 213 3.28 27.05 4.90
N TYR A 214 1.97 26.89 4.99
CA TYR A 214 1.25 25.89 4.20
C TYR A 214 -0.18 26.32 3.88
N ALA A 215 -0.83 25.54 3.03
CA ALA A 215 -2.15 25.81 2.47
C ALA A 215 -3.21 26.10 3.56
N THR A 216 -3.98 27.18 3.37
CA THR A 216 -5.03 27.59 4.32
C THR A 216 -6.13 26.54 4.47
N THR A 217 -6.46 25.82 3.39
CA THR A 217 -7.42 24.71 3.44
C THR A 217 -6.95 23.59 4.37
N LEU A 218 -5.67 23.22 4.30
CA LEU A 218 -5.14 22.16 5.15
C LEU A 218 -5.10 22.58 6.62
N ASN A 219 -4.88 23.86 6.91
CA ASN A 219 -4.95 24.37 8.28
C ASN A 219 -6.36 24.23 8.85
N ALA A 220 -7.38 24.66 8.08
CA ALA A 220 -8.78 24.61 8.47
C ALA A 220 -9.37 23.19 8.53
N ALA A 221 -8.79 22.23 7.83
CA ALA A 221 -9.27 20.85 7.78
C ALA A 221 -8.95 20.07 9.06
N ALA A 222 -9.86 19.17 9.44
CA ALA A 222 -9.62 18.16 10.47
C ALA A 222 -8.87 16.96 9.90
N PHE A 223 -9.19 16.57 8.65
CA PHE A 223 -8.64 15.41 7.98
C PHE A 223 -8.26 15.72 6.54
N LEU A 224 -7.29 14.97 6.02
CA LEU A 224 -6.75 15.10 4.67
C LEU A 224 -6.84 13.76 3.93
N ILE A 225 -7.32 13.82 2.69
CA ILE A 225 -7.23 12.73 1.72
C ILE A 225 -6.27 13.20 0.61
N ASN A 226 -5.23 12.42 0.35
CA ASN A 226 -4.25 12.70 -0.69
C ASN A 226 -4.57 11.88 -1.94
N VAL A 227 -4.96 12.55 -3.03
CA VAL A 227 -5.29 11.90 -4.31
C VAL A 227 -4.28 12.33 -5.37
N PHE A 228 -3.58 11.36 -5.96
CA PHE A 228 -2.52 11.61 -6.94
C PHE A 228 -2.66 10.67 -8.15
N SER A 229 -1.84 10.88 -9.17
CA SER A 229 -1.79 10.03 -10.37
C SER A 229 -0.37 9.53 -10.61
N PRO A 230 -0.21 8.39 -11.31
CA PRO A 230 1.10 7.84 -11.61
C PRO A 230 1.81 8.69 -12.66
N ARG A 231 2.75 9.54 -12.23
CA ARG A 231 3.56 10.38 -13.12
C ARG A 231 5.05 10.14 -12.91
N GLY A 232 5.80 10.20 -14.01
CA GLY A 232 7.24 10.30 -13.98
C GLY A 232 7.73 11.71 -13.68
N HIS A 233 9.05 11.82 -13.55
CA HIS A 233 9.79 13.07 -13.51
C HIS A 233 11.27 12.77 -13.80
N SER A 234 12.07 13.75 -14.23
CA SER A 234 13.54 13.60 -14.29
C SER A 234 14.19 13.00 -13.03
N SER A 235 15.38 12.41 -13.21
CA SER A 235 16.14 11.73 -12.15
C SER A 235 16.56 12.61 -10.99
N TYR A 236 16.86 13.90 -11.24
CA TYR A 236 17.19 14.84 -10.17
C TYR A 236 16.04 15.02 -9.16
N ALA A 237 14.79 14.81 -9.60
CA ALA A 237 13.61 14.91 -8.75
C ALA A 237 13.06 13.55 -8.30
N GLY A 238 13.91 12.51 -8.33
CA GLY A 238 13.59 11.18 -7.83
C GLY A 238 12.79 10.31 -8.78
N ASN A 239 12.80 10.58 -10.08
CA ASN A 239 12.12 9.83 -11.15
C ASN A 239 10.57 9.89 -11.18
N PHE A 240 9.93 10.42 -10.13
CA PHE A 240 8.49 10.29 -9.91
C PHE A 240 7.80 11.61 -9.53
N THR A 241 6.50 11.68 -9.78
CA THR A 241 5.57 12.69 -9.29
C THR A 241 4.31 12.00 -8.74
N LEU A 242 4.38 11.53 -7.50
CA LEU A 242 3.34 10.70 -6.88
C LEU A 242 2.78 11.37 -5.61
N GLY A 243 2.24 10.58 -4.68
CA GLY A 243 1.52 11.05 -3.49
C GLY A 243 2.33 11.98 -2.60
N PHE A 244 3.58 11.64 -2.31
CA PHE A 244 4.48 12.48 -1.51
C PHE A 244 4.69 13.83 -2.19
N LYS A 245 4.92 13.81 -3.50
CA LYS A 245 5.22 14.99 -4.31
C LYS A 245 3.98 15.86 -4.54
N ASN A 246 2.78 15.31 -4.41
CA ASN A 246 1.52 16.05 -4.48
C ASN A 246 1.47 17.20 -3.45
N HIS A 247 2.11 17.03 -2.29
CA HIS A 247 2.14 18.04 -1.23
C HIS A 247 3.08 19.21 -1.51
N TYR A 248 3.86 19.19 -2.59
CA TYR A 248 4.44 20.44 -3.09
C TYR A 248 3.38 21.47 -3.51
N GLY A 249 2.16 21.04 -3.86
CA GLY A 249 1.02 21.94 -4.02
C GLY A 249 0.34 22.33 -2.69
N THR A 250 0.95 22.03 -1.54
CA THR A 250 0.49 22.40 -0.19
C THR A 250 1.45 23.38 0.49
N TYR A 251 2.73 23.39 0.10
CA TYR A 251 3.79 24.25 0.63
C TYR A 251 4.33 25.17 -0.46
N PRO A 252 5.05 26.26 -0.14
CA PRO A 252 5.59 27.18 -1.14
C PRO A 252 6.50 26.49 -2.17
N THR A 253 6.48 27.00 -3.40
CA THR A 253 7.23 26.41 -4.52
C THR A 253 8.74 26.58 -4.42
N ALA A 254 9.24 27.51 -3.61
CA ALA A 254 10.68 27.75 -3.39
C ALA A 254 11.44 26.50 -2.91
N TYR A 255 10.73 25.47 -2.44
CA TYR A 255 11.32 24.21 -1.97
C TYR A 255 11.39 23.11 -3.05
N HIS A 256 11.16 23.47 -4.32
CA HIS A 256 11.25 22.57 -5.47
C HIS A 256 12.67 22.42 -6.05
N ASP A 257 13.65 23.19 -5.57
CA ASP A 257 14.92 23.37 -6.29
C ASP A 257 16.09 22.58 -5.67
N SER A 258 16.54 22.91 -4.46
CA SER A 258 17.71 22.27 -3.83
C SER A 258 17.36 21.38 -2.63
N ASN A 259 17.88 20.14 -2.61
CA ASN A 259 17.61 19.10 -1.59
C ASN A 259 16.14 18.66 -1.46
N THR A 260 15.45 18.65 -2.61
CA THR A 260 14.03 18.32 -2.76
C THR A 260 13.62 17.04 -2.06
N GLN A 261 14.42 15.98 -2.16
CA GLN A 261 14.04 14.67 -1.62
C GLN A 261 14.03 14.62 -0.08
N ALA A 262 14.94 15.31 0.60
CA ALA A 262 14.93 15.37 2.07
C ALA A 262 13.76 16.21 2.59
N PHE A 263 13.47 17.33 1.93
CA PHE A 263 12.29 18.13 2.25
C PHE A 263 10.98 17.40 1.93
N LEU A 264 10.92 16.69 0.79
CA LEU A 264 9.79 15.86 0.38
C LEU A 264 9.46 14.79 1.43
N ARG A 265 10.47 14.16 2.03
CA ARG A 265 10.30 13.30 3.20
C ARG A 265 9.70 14.09 4.37
N ASN A 266 10.32 15.22 4.75
CA ASN A 266 9.88 15.99 5.91
C ASN A 266 8.41 16.45 5.83
N ILE A 267 7.96 16.94 4.67
CA ILE A 267 6.57 17.39 4.53
C ILE A 267 5.55 16.26 4.64
N ASN A 268 5.94 15.00 4.40
CA ASN A 268 5.05 13.85 4.51
C ASN A 268 5.18 13.11 5.86
N CYS A 269 6.29 13.31 6.57
CA CYS A 269 6.56 12.65 7.85
C CYS A 269 6.40 13.58 9.06
N THR A 270 6.14 14.87 8.85
CA THR A 270 5.98 15.86 9.92
C THR A 270 4.85 16.83 9.60
N GLY A 271 4.43 17.61 10.61
CA GLY A 271 3.47 18.69 10.44
C GLY A 271 2.07 18.22 10.00
N PRO A 272 1.27 19.10 9.40
CA PRO A 272 -0.15 18.87 9.18
C PRO A 272 -0.45 17.77 8.16
N VAL A 273 0.39 17.56 7.13
CA VAL A 273 0.19 16.47 6.16
C VAL A 273 0.29 15.12 6.88
N TYR A 274 1.36 14.89 7.64
CA TYR A 274 1.52 13.68 8.44
C TYR A 274 0.40 13.50 9.47
N ASN A 275 0.04 14.58 10.18
CA ASN A 275 -0.93 14.54 11.27
C ASN A 275 -2.39 14.38 10.80
N LYS A 276 -2.73 14.81 9.58
CA LYS A 276 -4.12 14.86 9.11
C LYS A 276 -4.43 13.85 8.01
N THR A 277 -3.43 13.27 7.34
CA THR A 277 -3.68 12.31 6.25
C THR A 277 -4.30 11.03 6.80
N VAL A 278 -5.51 10.71 6.34
CA VAL A 278 -6.22 9.47 6.69
C VAL A 278 -6.26 8.46 5.54
N LEU A 279 -6.06 8.93 4.31
CA LEU A 279 -6.16 8.09 3.11
C LEU A 279 -5.31 8.65 1.97
N CYS A 280 -4.62 7.74 1.27
CA CYS A 280 -3.92 8.00 0.03
C CYS A 280 -4.57 7.20 -1.10
N ILE A 281 -4.82 7.85 -2.23
CA ILE A 281 -5.42 7.24 -3.42
C ILE A 281 -4.58 7.58 -4.65
N CYS A 282 -4.08 6.56 -5.34
CA CYS A 282 -3.59 6.70 -6.70
C CYS A 282 -4.74 6.52 -7.69
N SER A 283 -5.13 7.60 -8.38
CA SER A 283 -6.03 7.59 -9.53
C SER A 283 -5.23 7.32 -10.80
N GLY A 284 -5.00 6.02 -11.07
CA GLY A 284 -4.27 5.51 -12.23
C GLY A 284 -5.15 5.27 -13.46
N MET A 285 -6.13 6.14 -13.71
CA MET A 285 -6.90 6.06 -14.97
C MET A 285 -6.00 6.31 -16.18
N TYR A 286 -5.03 7.19 -15.99
CA TYR A 286 -4.00 7.57 -16.93
C TYR A 286 -2.66 7.62 -16.19
N GLY A 287 -1.54 7.45 -16.91
CA GLY A 287 -0.22 7.45 -16.29
C GLY A 287 0.90 7.81 -17.25
N MET A 288 2.00 8.30 -16.69
CA MET A 288 3.29 8.44 -17.37
C MET A 288 4.25 7.40 -16.81
N ASN A 289 5.21 6.96 -17.61
CA ASN A 289 6.28 6.07 -17.20
C ASN A 289 7.22 6.79 -16.22
N GLU A 290 7.99 5.99 -15.48
CA GLU A 290 9.13 6.49 -14.69
C GLU A 290 10.03 7.36 -15.59
N SER A 291 10.55 8.46 -15.05
CA SER A 291 11.39 9.40 -15.80
C SER A 291 10.74 10.19 -16.94
N ASN A 292 9.46 9.95 -17.26
CA ASN A 292 8.73 10.72 -18.26
C ASN A 292 7.76 11.71 -17.58
N GLY A 293 8.15 13.00 -17.51
CA GLY A 293 7.38 14.04 -16.85
C GLY A 293 8.24 15.20 -16.32
N PRO A 294 7.64 16.22 -15.68
CA PRO A 294 6.27 16.26 -15.16
C PRO A 294 5.21 16.77 -16.14
N THR A 295 5.63 17.20 -17.34
CA THR A 295 4.77 17.61 -18.46
C THR A 295 4.75 16.52 -19.53
N GLY A 296 3.70 16.47 -20.34
CA GLY A 296 3.57 15.50 -21.43
C GLY A 296 2.17 14.93 -21.53
N SER A 297 2.05 13.77 -22.20
CA SER A 297 0.81 13.01 -22.34
C SER A 297 0.93 11.66 -21.64
N SER A 298 -0.16 10.89 -21.60
CA SER A 298 -0.13 9.54 -21.02
C SER A 298 0.72 8.59 -21.85
N ASP A 299 1.50 7.77 -21.18
CA ASP A 299 2.29 6.71 -21.80
C ASP A 299 1.47 5.43 -22.00
N ASN A 300 2.03 4.51 -22.80
CA ASN A 300 1.45 3.20 -23.02
C ASN A 300 1.70 2.28 -21.82
N TYR A 301 0.62 1.84 -21.18
CA TYR A 301 0.57 0.93 -20.04
C TYR A 301 0.12 -0.50 -20.36
N SER A 302 0.18 -0.92 -21.63
CA SER A 302 -0.35 -2.22 -22.08
C SER A 302 0.32 -3.43 -21.43
N THR A 303 1.62 -3.35 -21.10
CA THR A 303 2.32 -4.43 -20.37
C THR A 303 1.73 -4.61 -18.99
N TYR A 304 1.52 -3.52 -18.23
CA TYR A 304 0.89 -3.60 -16.93
C TYR A 304 -0.58 -4.04 -17.03
N SER A 305 -1.36 -3.44 -17.95
CA SER A 305 -2.75 -3.81 -18.19
C SER A 305 -2.91 -5.32 -18.47
N LYS A 306 -2.06 -5.89 -19.31
CA LYS A 306 -2.04 -7.34 -19.61
C LYS A 306 -1.59 -8.20 -18.42
N SER A 307 -0.75 -7.67 -17.54
CA SER A 307 -0.36 -8.35 -16.30
C SER A 307 -1.51 -8.45 -15.29
N MET A 308 -2.48 -7.52 -15.35
CA MET A 308 -3.67 -7.53 -14.50
C MET A 308 -4.79 -8.38 -15.11
N ASP A 309 -4.99 -8.28 -16.43
CA ASP A 309 -5.90 -9.11 -17.22
C ASP A 309 -5.29 -9.34 -18.60
N SER A 310 -4.92 -10.60 -18.88
CA SER A 310 -4.30 -10.99 -20.17
C SER A 310 -5.12 -10.64 -21.41
N THR A 311 -6.44 -10.45 -21.26
CA THR A 311 -7.35 -10.05 -22.34
C THR A 311 -7.49 -8.53 -22.51
N SER A 312 -6.86 -7.74 -21.63
CA SER A 312 -6.90 -6.29 -21.70
C SER A 312 -6.20 -5.77 -22.97
N THR A 313 -6.91 -4.92 -23.70
CA THR A 313 -6.38 -4.16 -24.85
C THR A 313 -5.98 -2.74 -24.48
N ASN A 314 -6.11 -2.36 -23.20
CA ASN A 314 -5.87 -0.99 -22.76
C ASN A 314 -4.41 -0.60 -22.86
N ASN A 315 -4.19 0.65 -23.22
CA ASN A 315 -2.89 1.32 -23.17
C ASN A 315 -2.76 2.22 -21.94
N THR A 316 -3.68 2.15 -20.99
CA THR A 316 -3.67 2.91 -19.73
C THR A 316 -3.52 1.97 -18.53
N PRO A 317 -3.16 2.48 -17.33
CA PRO A 317 -3.12 1.64 -16.14
C PRO A 317 -4.51 1.15 -15.71
N SER A 318 -5.54 2.01 -15.81
CA SER A 318 -6.93 1.67 -15.45
C SER A 318 -7.11 1.12 -14.04
N THR A 319 -6.35 1.70 -13.08
CA THR A 319 -6.25 1.19 -11.71
C THR A 319 -6.50 2.28 -10.66
N ILE A 320 -7.25 1.94 -9.62
CA ILE A 320 -7.28 2.65 -8.34
C ILE A 320 -6.39 1.90 -7.34
N ILE A 321 -5.49 2.60 -6.68
CA ILE A 321 -4.72 2.07 -5.53
C ILE A 321 -5.13 2.87 -4.30
N MET A 322 -5.57 2.20 -3.23
CA MET A 322 -6.13 2.85 -2.05
C MET A 322 -5.54 2.25 -0.77
N SER A 323 -5.10 3.12 0.16
CA SER A 323 -4.49 2.71 1.42
C SER A 323 -4.51 3.84 2.45
N THR A 324 -4.65 3.52 3.74
CA THR A 324 -4.42 4.48 4.84
C THR A 324 -2.92 4.68 5.12
N ASP A 325 -2.09 3.79 4.61
CA ASP A 325 -0.63 3.86 4.64
C ASP A 325 -0.12 4.53 3.37
N SER A 326 0.42 5.75 3.50
CA SER A 326 0.94 6.54 2.39
C SER A 326 2.18 5.91 1.73
N ILE A 327 3.01 5.20 2.51
CA ILE A 327 4.20 4.51 2.00
C ILE A 327 3.78 3.35 1.12
N SER A 328 2.86 2.52 1.61
CA SER A 328 2.38 1.36 0.86
C SER A 328 1.60 1.77 -0.39
N CYS A 329 0.80 2.84 -0.31
CA CYS A 329 0.09 3.38 -1.47
C CYS A 329 1.05 3.80 -2.59
N GLU A 330 2.08 4.58 -2.25
CA GLU A 330 3.04 5.07 -3.22
C GLU A 330 3.96 3.97 -3.76
N MET A 331 4.41 3.04 -2.91
CA MET A 331 5.19 1.87 -3.34
C MET A 331 4.42 1.05 -4.38
N GLN A 332 3.13 0.79 -4.16
CA GLN A 332 2.29 0.04 -5.10
C GLN A 332 2.06 0.82 -6.40
N ALA A 333 1.97 2.15 -6.35
CA ALA A 333 1.96 2.98 -7.55
C ALA A 333 3.27 2.88 -8.35
N ILE A 334 4.43 2.95 -7.68
CA ILE A 334 5.75 2.75 -8.33
C ILE A 334 5.85 1.35 -8.93
N LYS A 335 5.41 0.32 -8.21
CA LYS A 335 5.39 -1.06 -8.69
C LYS A 335 4.58 -1.18 -9.98
N MET A 336 3.38 -0.60 -10.04
CA MET A 336 2.58 -0.56 -11.27
C MET A 336 3.35 0.08 -12.43
N MET A 337 3.96 1.26 -12.21
CA MET A 337 4.76 1.95 -13.24
C MET A 337 5.93 1.09 -13.72
N ARG A 338 6.57 0.34 -12.82
CA ARG A 338 7.74 -0.48 -13.16
C ARG A 338 7.40 -1.83 -13.76
N ILE A 339 6.30 -2.48 -13.37
CA ILE A 339 5.79 -3.67 -14.07
C ILE A 339 5.59 -3.33 -15.55
N ASN A 340 5.05 -2.14 -15.85
CA ASN A 340 4.86 -1.72 -17.23
C ASN A 340 6.17 -1.69 -18.05
N ASN A 341 7.27 -1.32 -17.40
CA ASN A 341 8.60 -1.17 -18.01
C ASN A 341 9.53 -2.35 -17.72
N SER A 342 9.02 -3.48 -17.20
CA SER A 342 9.81 -4.63 -16.74
C SER A 342 10.91 -4.27 -15.72
N GLY A 343 10.70 -3.20 -14.96
CA GLY A 343 11.62 -2.69 -13.94
C GLY A 343 11.47 -3.41 -12.59
N LYS A 344 12.51 -3.29 -11.75
CA LYS A 344 12.53 -3.85 -10.39
C LYS A 344 11.83 -2.94 -9.38
N TYR A 345 11.14 -3.52 -8.42
CA TYR A 345 10.32 -2.78 -7.45
C TYR A 345 10.47 -3.30 -6.01
N THR A 346 11.63 -3.86 -5.67
CA THR A 346 11.91 -4.23 -4.28
C THR A 346 12.11 -2.98 -3.42
N THR A 347 12.15 -3.14 -2.09
CA THR A 347 12.48 -2.05 -1.14
C THR A 347 13.77 -1.32 -1.52
N ALA A 348 14.78 -2.02 -2.03
CA ALA A 348 16.05 -1.41 -2.43
C ALA A 348 15.91 -0.48 -3.64
N ASP A 349 14.94 -0.77 -4.52
CA ASP A 349 14.69 -0.03 -5.75
C ASP A 349 13.80 1.21 -5.52
N MET A 350 13.21 1.38 -4.33
CA MET A 350 12.38 2.54 -4.01
C MET A 350 13.22 3.83 -3.90
N PRO A 351 12.63 5.01 -4.22
CA PRO A 351 13.34 6.27 -4.11
C PRO A 351 13.73 6.57 -2.66
N ASN A 352 14.83 7.31 -2.48
CA ASN A 352 15.45 7.53 -1.17
C ASN A 352 14.53 8.22 -0.16
N TYR A 353 13.69 9.16 -0.62
CA TYR A 353 12.69 9.79 0.24
C TYR A 353 11.66 8.78 0.77
N LEU A 354 11.22 7.83 -0.07
CA LEU A 354 10.24 6.81 0.34
C LEU A 354 10.89 5.76 1.25
N LYS A 355 12.12 5.35 0.94
CA LYS A 355 12.95 4.47 1.80
C LYS A 355 13.11 5.03 3.22
N SER A 356 13.60 6.27 3.33
CA SER A 356 13.80 6.92 4.63
C SER A 356 12.49 7.19 5.39
N SER A 357 11.39 7.44 4.66
CA SER A 357 10.05 7.57 5.25
C SER A 357 9.52 6.23 5.77
N GLY A 358 9.80 5.12 5.07
CA GLY A 358 9.43 3.75 5.42
C GLY A 358 10.43 3.01 6.30
N GLY A 359 11.33 3.72 6.99
CA GLY A 359 12.21 3.11 8.01
C GLY A 359 13.53 2.52 7.51
N VAL A 360 13.84 2.66 6.22
CA VAL A 360 15.09 2.15 5.63
C VAL A 360 16.16 3.23 5.68
N SER A 361 17.31 2.90 6.25
CA SER A 361 18.46 3.82 6.31
C SER A 361 19.00 4.14 4.93
N VAL A 362 19.19 5.44 4.66
CA VAL A 362 19.77 5.94 3.41
C VAL A 362 20.79 7.03 3.75
N SER A 363 21.98 6.94 3.15
CA SER A 363 23.03 7.95 3.34
C SER A 363 22.53 9.35 2.96
N GLY A 364 22.71 10.32 3.86
CA GLY A 364 22.25 11.70 3.69
C GLY A 364 20.79 11.96 4.06
N TYR A 365 20.04 10.95 4.53
CA TYR A 365 18.63 11.09 4.91
C TYR A 365 18.44 10.85 6.41
N THR A 366 18.59 11.91 7.20
CA THR A 366 18.25 11.93 8.63
C THR A 366 17.19 13.00 8.92
N PRO A 367 16.22 12.77 9.84
CA PRO A 367 15.96 11.50 10.53
C PRO A 367 15.31 10.43 9.62
N ILE A 368 15.27 9.19 10.12
CA ILE A 368 14.48 8.08 9.56
C ILE A 368 13.16 8.04 10.36
N ASN A 369 12.01 8.16 9.69
CA ASN A 369 10.73 8.36 10.38
C ASN A 369 9.92 7.07 10.59
N ASN A 370 10.04 6.11 9.68
CA ASN A 370 9.30 4.84 9.68
C ASN A 370 7.77 4.99 9.86
N ILE A 371 7.13 5.77 9.00
CA ILE A 371 5.71 6.15 9.11
C ILE A 371 4.73 5.17 8.44
N GLY A 372 5.23 4.07 7.88
CA GLY A 372 4.43 3.11 7.15
C GLY A 372 5.26 1.97 6.60
N THR A 373 4.60 1.02 5.95
CA THR A 373 5.23 -0.21 5.45
C THR A 373 5.72 -0.02 4.02
N ILE A 374 7.02 -0.23 3.79
CA ILE A 374 7.65 -0.19 2.45
C ILE A 374 7.97 -1.57 1.88
N ASP A 375 8.17 -2.57 2.74
CA ASP A 375 8.41 -3.94 2.32
C ASP A 375 7.09 -4.56 1.86
N GLU A 376 6.97 -4.84 0.56
CA GLU A 376 5.79 -5.48 -0.02
C GLU A 376 5.50 -6.85 0.62
N SER A 377 6.54 -7.60 1.02
CA SER A 377 6.33 -8.87 1.71
C SER A 377 5.73 -8.69 3.11
N ALA A 378 5.69 -7.45 3.60
CA ALA A 378 5.05 -6.96 4.83
C ALA A 378 3.77 -6.12 4.57
N MET A 379 3.25 -6.06 3.33
CA MET A 379 1.94 -5.47 2.97
C MET A 379 0.80 -6.47 2.74
N THR A 380 -0.39 -6.13 3.23
CA THR A 380 -1.66 -6.79 2.87
C THR A 380 -2.24 -6.17 1.61
N ILE A 381 -2.29 -6.92 0.51
CA ILE A 381 -2.63 -6.36 -0.82
C ILE A 381 -3.85 -7.03 -1.42
N PHE A 382 -5.02 -6.43 -1.24
CA PHE A 382 -6.23 -6.90 -1.90
C PHE A 382 -6.26 -6.49 -3.37
N LYS A 383 -6.79 -7.35 -4.25
CA LYS A 383 -7.00 -7.02 -5.65
C LYS A 383 -8.45 -7.17 -6.07
N ILE A 384 -8.91 -6.27 -6.93
CA ILE A 384 -10.18 -6.37 -7.65
C ILE A 384 -9.85 -6.22 -9.12
N ILE A 385 -10.17 -7.23 -9.93
CA ILE A 385 -9.87 -7.27 -11.36
C ILE A 385 -11.21 -7.36 -12.10
N ASN A 386 -11.55 -6.30 -12.83
CA ASN A 386 -12.80 -6.16 -13.58
C ASN A 386 -14.05 -6.45 -12.73
N GLY A 387 -14.09 -5.90 -11.50
CA GLY A 387 -15.19 -6.12 -10.54
C GLY A 387 -15.15 -7.48 -9.83
N THR A 388 -14.22 -8.37 -10.19
CA THR A 388 -14.01 -9.63 -9.48
C THR A 388 -12.88 -9.48 -8.48
N SER A 389 -13.20 -9.51 -7.19
CA SER A 389 -12.17 -9.52 -6.14
C SER A 389 -11.39 -10.81 -6.17
N THR A 390 -10.08 -10.72 -6.40
CA THR A 390 -9.13 -11.80 -6.12
C THR A 390 -8.38 -11.44 -4.85
N PRO A 391 -8.40 -12.27 -3.81
CA PRO A 391 -7.50 -12.03 -2.69
C PRO A 391 -6.08 -12.28 -3.17
N VAL A 392 -5.17 -11.36 -2.87
CA VAL A 392 -3.73 -11.58 -2.99
C VAL A 392 -3.10 -11.19 -1.64
N LEU A 393 -2.04 -11.93 -1.29
CA LEU A 393 -1.11 -11.81 -0.16
C LEU A 393 -1.46 -10.83 0.98
N GLN A 394 -1.71 -11.40 2.15
CA GLN A 394 -1.33 -10.81 3.42
C GLN A 394 0.10 -11.24 3.80
N PRO A 395 0.88 -10.40 4.48
CA PRO A 395 2.08 -10.75 5.22
C PRO A 395 1.68 -11.32 6.55
N ALA A 396 2.27 -12.47 6.85
CA ALA A 396 2.41 -12.84 8.23
C ALA A 396 3.34 -11.82 8.91
N ASN A 397 2.88 -11.22 10.01
CA ASN A 397 3.75 -10.68 11.04
C ASN A 397 4.73 -11.80 11.46
N LYS A 398 5.95 -11.80 10.90
CA LYS A 398 6.91 -12.91 11.00
C LYS A 398 7.32 -13.25 12.44
N THR A 399 7.17 -12.34 13.39
CA THR A 399 7.84 -12.47 14.70
C THR A 399 7.01 -13.18 15.78
N ALA A 400 5.71 -13.44 15.57
CA ALA A 400 4.86 -14.11 16.59
C ALA A 400 4.07 -15.33 16.08
N LEU A 401 4.23 -15.72 14.80
CA LEU A 401 3.34 -16.65 14.11
C LEU A 401 3.99 -17.97 13.67
N SER A 402 5.27 -18.20 13.96
CA SER A 402 6.00 -19.39 13.45
C SER A 402 5.44 -20.74 13.93
N SER A 403 4.54 -20.77 14.92
CA SER A 403 3.91 -21.99 15.43
C SER A 403 2.37 -22.03 15.33
N LYS A 404 1.68 -20.94 14.98
CA LYS A 404 0.21 -20.92 14.99
C LYS A 404 -0.35 -21.38 13.65
N VAL A 405 -1.13 -22.46 13.72
CA VAL A 405 -1.99 -22.92 12.63
C VAL A 405 -3.36 -22.27 12.82
N ASN A 406 -3.86 -21.58 11.80
CA ASN A 406 -5.16 -20.91 11.87
C ASN A 406 -5.90 -21.04 10.53
N ILE A 407 -7.23 -20.96 10.55
CA ILE A 407 -8.05 -20.81 9.36
C ILE A 407 -9.22 -19.89 9.67
N VAL A 408 -9.49 -18.95 8.78
CA VAL A 408 -10.64 -18.05 8.81
C VAL A 408 -11.30 -18.04 7.44
N ALA A 409 -12.60 -17.77 7.41
CA ALA A 409 -13.36 -17.72 6.18
C ALA A 409 -14.39 -16.60 6.23
N HIS A 410 -14.52 -15.88 5.13
CA HIS A 410 -15.33 -14.68 4.98
C HIS A 410 -16.14 -14.79 3.70
N GLN A 411 -17.46 -14.91 3.82
CA GLN A 411 -18.34 -14.78 2.66
C GLN A 411 -18.23 -13.34 2.12
N LEU A 412 -17.98 -13.19 0.82
CA LEU A 412 -17.94 -11.87 0.19
C LEU A 412 -19.38 -11.44 -0.12
N SER A 413 -19.88 -10.44 0.59
CA SER A 413 -21.26 -9.98 0.40
C SER A 413 -21.52 -9.50 -1.02
N GLY A 414 -22.56 -10.03 -1.67
CA GLY A 414 -22.90 -9.77 -3.08
C GLY A 414 -22.05 -10.55 -4.09
N GLY A 415 -20.97 -11.20 -3.65
CA GLY A 415 -20.20 -12.15 -4.44
C GLY A 415 -20.69 -13.57 -4.15
N ASN A 416 -20.82 -14.40 -5.18
CA ASN A 416 -21.03 -15.84 -4.98
C ASN A 416 -19.67 -16.49 -4.71
N SER A 417 -19.00 -16.03 -3.66
CA SER A 417 -17.64 -16.41 -3.34
C SER A 417 -17.39 -16.24 -1.85
N THR A 418 -16.83 -17.28 -1.25
CA THR A 418 -16.27 -17.27 0.09
C THR A 418 -14.75 -17.21 0.02
N TYR A 419 -14.17 -16.24 0.71
CA TYR A 419 -12.73 -16.11 0.89
C TYR A 419 -12.26 -16.96 2.06
N ILE A 420 -11.22 -17.77 1.86
CA ILE A 420 -10.65 -18.63 2.89
C ILE A 420 -9.18 -18.28 3.06
N GLU A 421 -8.79 -17.94 4.28
CA GLU A 421 -7.42 -17.62 4.65
C GLU A 421 -6.94 -18.58 5.71
N PHE A 422 -5.73 -19.10 5.57
CA PHE A 422 -5.16 -20.02 6.54
C PHE A 422 -3.66 -19.80 6.73
N MET A 423 -3.20 -20.13 7.94
CA MET A 423 -1.82 -19.99 8.36
C MET A 423 -1.25 -21.36 8.70
N LEU A 424 -0.04 -21.63 8.23
CA LEU A 424 0.74 -22.82 8.53
C LEU A 424 2.18 -22.41 8.88
N PRO A 425 2.92 -23.17 9.71
CA PRO A 425 4.32 -22.88 9.97
C PRO A 425 5.18 -22.79 8.71
N GLU A 426 6.21 -21.95 8.71
CA GLU A 426 7.07 -21.71 7.53
C GLU A 426 7.77 -22.98 7.03
N ASN A 427 8.08 -23.93 7.93
CA ASN A 427 8.64 -25.23 7.56
C ASN A 427 7.68 -26.13 6.74
N ARG A 428 6.46 -25.65 6.48
CA ARG A 428 5.48 -26.28 5.58
C ARG A 428 5.52 -25.69 4.16
N ALA A 429 6.26 -24.60 3.92
CA ALA A 429 6.39 -24.03 2.58
C ALA A 429 6.87 -25.10 1.57
N GLY A 430 6.23 -25.13 0.40
CA GLY A 430 6.48 -26.15 -0.61
C GLY A 430 5.91 -27.53 -0.29
N LYS A 431 5.04 -27.70 0.72
CA LYS A 431 4.22 -28.90 0.91
C LYS A 431 2.78 -28.64 0.49
N ASP A 432 1.97 -29.70 0.40
CA ASP A 432 0.54 -29.56 0.14
C ASP A 432 -0.25 -29.44 1.44
N ALA A 433 -1.30 -28.64 1.40
CA ALA A 433 -2.38 -28.58 2.37
C ALA A 433 -3.71 -28.81 1.65
N PHE A 434 -4.69 -29.34 2.38
CA PHE A 434 -6.04 -29.54 1.90
C PHE A 434 -6.99 -28.62 2.63
N VAL A 435 -7.85 -27.94 1.90
CA VAL A 435 -8.99 -27.21 2.48
C VAL A 435 -10.24 -27.99 2.09
N GLU A 436 -10.91 -28.53 3.09
CA GLU A 436 -12.12 -29.33 2.95
C GLU A 436 -13.31 -28.53 3.45
N ILE A 437 -14.38 -28.52 2.68
CA ILE A 437 -15.60 -27.79 3.00
C ILE A 437 -16.71 -28.79 3.20
N TYR A 438 -17.35 -28.73 4.36
CA TYR A 438 -18.44 -29.61 4.75
C TYR A 438 -19.71 -28.81 4.99
N ASP A 439 -20.86 -29.42 4.71
CA ASP A 439 -22.12 -28.91 5.24
C ASP A 439 -22.26 -29.24 6.74
N VAL A 440 -23.32 -28.74 7.38
CA VAL A 440 -23.60 -29.01 8.80
C VAL A 440 -23.86 -30.49 9.12
N ASN A 441 -24.17 -31.32 8.12
CA ASN A 441 -24.36 -32.75 8.29
C ASN A 441 -23.05 -33.54 8.13
N GLY A 442 -21.92 -32.84 7.93
CA GLY A 442 -20.61 -33.46 7.73
C GLY A 442 -20.41 -34.05 6.34
N LYS A 443 -21.28 -33.76 5.37
CA LYS A 443 -21.07 -34.16 3.97
C LYS A 443 -20.02 -33.26 3.33
N LEU A 444 -19.03 -33.87 2.69
CA LEU A 444 -18.03 -33.13 1.92
C LEU A 444 -18.69 -32.45 0.72
N VAL A 445 -18.56 -31.13 0.65
CA VAL A 445 -19.11 -30.25 -0.38
C VAL A 445 -18.07 -29.97 -1.45
N ARG A 446 -16.86 -29.60 -1.04
CA ARG A 446 -15.75 -29.23 -1.91
C ARG A 446 -14.43 -29.54 -1.22
N ASN A 447 -13.39 -29.85 -1.98
CA ASN A 447 -12.02 -29.89 -1.49
C ASN A 447 -11.10 -29.09 -2.41
N PHE A 448 -10.00 -28.61 -1.84
CA PHE A 448 -8.95 -27.93 -2.57
C PHE A 448 -7.61 -28.51 -2.14
N THR A 449 -6.75 -28.83 -3.09
CA THR A 449 -5.32 -29.05 -2.84
C THR A 449 -4.60 -27.73 -3.09
N HIS A 450 -3.90 -27.25 -2.06
CA HIS A 450 -3.18 -25.98 -2.11
C HIS A 450 -1.71 -26.18 -1.79
N ARG A 451 -0.83 -25.78 -2.70
CA ARG A 451 0.62 -25.77 -2.48
C ARG A 451 0.98 -24.60 -1.56
N ILE A 452 1.49 -24.90 -0.38
CA ILE A 452 1.79 -23.90 0.64
C ILE A 452 2.92 -22.99 0.14
N SER A 453 2.64 -21.71 0.00
CA SER A 453 3.58 -20.72 -0.54
C SER A 453 4.36 -19.98 0.55
N GLY A 454 3.92 -20.09 1.82
CA GLY A 454 4.55 -19.48 2.97
C GLY A 454 3.73 -19.67 4.24
N VAL A 455 3.95 -18.79 5.23
CA VAL A 455 3.24 -18.86 6.52
C VAL A 455 1.73 -18.63 6.36
N GLN A 456 1.34 -17.72 5.47
CA GLN A 456 -0.05 -17.35 5.24
C GLN A 456 -0.42 -17.71 3.80
N ASN A 457 -1.60 -18.31 3.65
CA ASN A 457 -2.09 -18.87 2.40
C ASN A 457 -3.58 -18.55 2.31
N HIS A 458 -4.12 -18.58 1.10
CA HIS A 458 -5.53 -18.31 0.88
C HIS A 458 -6.05 -18.96 -0.38
N LEU A 459 -7.36 -19.10 -0.46
CA LEU A 459 -8.08 -19.49 -1.68
C LEU A 459 -9.48 -18.88 -1.67
N SER A 460 -10.08 -18.80 -2.85
CA SER A 460 -11.49 -18.44 -3.02
C SER A 460 -12.27 -19.70 -3.38
N TRP A 461 -13.41 -19.86 -2.74
CA TRP A 461 -14.41 -20.84 -3.08
C TRP A 461 -15.60 -20.12 -3.70
N ASP A 462 -15.92 -20.46 -4.95
CA ASP A 462 -17.05 -19.93 -5.73
C ASP A 462 -18.44 -20.42 -5.26
N GLU A 463 -18.50 -20.96 -4.04
CA GLU A 463 -19.72 -21.49 -3.43
C GLU A 463 -20.39 -22.58 -4.28
N THR A 464 -19.59 -23.38 -4.99
CA THR A 464 -20.04 -24.58 -5.72
C THR A 464 -19.56 -25.89 -5.10
N ASP A 465 -20.34 -26.94 -5.27
CA ASP A 465 -19.95 -28.31 -4.90
C ASP A 465 -18.93 -28.89 -5.90
N THR A 466 -18.50 -30.14 -5.70
CA THR A 466 -17.58 -30.84 -6.63
C THR A 466 -18.12 -31.02 -8.05
N HIS A 467 -19.42 -30.84 -8.29
CA HIS A 467 -20.05 -30.92 -9.61
C HIS A 467 -20.28 -29.53 -10.23
N GLY A 468 -19.75 -28.47 -9.62
CA GLY A 468 -19.95 -27.09 -10.09
C GLY A 468 -21.35 -26.54 -9.81
N ARG A 469 -22.17 -27.22 -9.00
CA ARG A 469 -23.50 -26.76 -8.64
C ARG A 469 -23.40 -25.85 -7.42
N ARG A 470 -24.10 -24.72 -7.45
CA ARG A 470 -24.14 -23.81 -6.30
C ARG A 470 -24.69 -24.48 -5.05
N VAL A 471 -24.06 -24.23 -3.93
CA VAL A 471 -24.44 -24.77 -2.62
C VAL A 471 -25.47 -23.87 -1.94
N SER A 472 -26.43 -24.44 -1.23
CA SER A 472 -27.53 -23.70 -0.58
C SER A 472 -27.02 -22.66 0.42
N ALA A 473 -27.83 -21.62 0.70
CA ALA A 473 -27.59 -20.77 1.85
C ALA A 473 -27.58 -21.61 3.14
N GLY A 474 -26.68 -21.31 4.07
CA GLY A 474 -26.49 -22.08 5.29
C GLY A 474 -25.08 -21.98 5.87
N THR A 475 -24.84 -22.69 6.97
CA THR A 475 -23.53 -22.76 7.60
C THR A 475 -22.70 -23.90 7.00
N TYR A 476 -21.42 -23.62 6.78
CA TYR A 476 -20.43 -24.57 6.28
C TYR A 476 -19.25 -24.63 7.24
N ILE A 477 -18.68 -25.82 7.38
CA ILE A 477 -17.46 -26.07 8.15
C ILE A 477 -16.30 -26.11 7.18
N ILE A 478 -15.33 -25.23 7.36
CA ILE A 478 -14.14 -25.16 6.51
C ILE A 478 -12.97 -25.65 7.33
N ARG A 479 -12.38 -26.77 6.88
CA ARG A 479 -11.32 -27.48 7.58
C ARG A 479 -10.02 -27.38 6.79
N LEU A 480 -8.96 -26.96 7.46
CA LEU A 480 -7.60 -27.09 6.99
C LEU A 480 -7.03 -28.42 7.44
N VAL A 481 -6.49 -29.19 6.52
CA VAL A 481 -5.77 -30.44 6.77
C VAL A 481 -4.36 -30.33 6.20
N SER A 482 -3.37 -30.60 7.04
CA SER A 482 -1.98 -30.83 6.64
C SER A 482 -1.50 -32.13 7.30
N GLU A 483 -0.29 -32.61 6.95
CA GLU A 483 0.26 -33.87 7.51
C GLU A 483 0.15 -33.98 9.04
N VAL A 484 0.29 -32.85 9.76
CA VAL A 484 0.34 -32.83 11.23
C VAL A 484 -0.69 -31.91 11.89
N ASN A 485 -1.47 -31.15 11.11
CA ASN A 485 -2.43 -30.19 11.65
C ASN A 485 -3.81 -30.38 11.06
N ARG A 486 -4.83 -30.25 11.92
CA ARG A 486 -6.24 -30.16 11.54
C ARG A 486 -6.89 -29.06 12.34
N VAL A 487 -7.32 -28.00 11.66
CA VAL A 487 -8.07 -26.89 12.28
C VAL A 487 -9.31 -26.59 11.45
N SER A 488 -10.34 -26.03 12.05
CA SER A 488 -11.60 -25.74 11.36
C SER A 488 -12.17 -24.40 11.79
N THR A 489 -12.91 -23.77 10.89
CA THR A 489 -13.71 -22.57 11.13
C THR A 489 -15.10 -22.76 10.53
N GLN A 490 -16.03 -21.89 10.90
CA GLN A 490 -17.37 -21.88 10.35
C GLN A 490 -17.55 -20.65 9.45
N CYS A 491 -18.29 -20.81 8.36
CA CYS A 491 -18.69 -19.73 7.48
C CYS A 491 -20.17 -19.85 7.17
N SER A 492 -20.89 -18.74 7.18
CA SER A 492 -22.29 -18.69 6.79
C SER A 492 -22.40 -18.14 5.37
N ILE A 493 -23.05 -18.89 4.49
CA ILE A 493 -23.45 -18.43 3.16
C ILE A 493 -24.86 -17.87 3.25
N ILE A 494 -24.98 -16.57 2.98
CA ILE A 494 -26.23 -15.82 2.91
C ILE A 494 -26.49 -15.52 1.42
N ARG A 495 -27.74 -15.63 0.99
CA ARG A 495 -28.18 -15.34 -0.38
C ARG A 495 -29.20 -14.22 -0.41
#